data_AF-A0A8S8YC73-F1
#
_entry.id   AF-A0A8S8YC73-F1
#
_cell.length_a   1.000
_cell.length_b   1.000
_cell.length_c   1.000
_cell.angle_alpha   90.00
_cell.angle_beta   90.00
_cell.angle_gamma   90.00
#
_symmetry.space_group_name_H-M   'P 1'
#
loop_
_entity.id
_entity.type
_entity.pdbx_description
1 polymer ?
#
loop_
_entity_poly.entity_id
_entity_poly.type
_entity_poly.pdbx_seq_one_letter_code
_entity_poly.pdbx_strand_id
1 'polypeptide(L)'
;MWKEIFQNSDHILDLHTAALGRSNMPQIRANLANPASNRSARSFGIEVILDSEGPKGSLRRTADDYGISCITYEGGGADEADPESIQIAMYGVFECTEKFEGHSWLF
;
A
#
# COMPACT_ATOMS: atom_id res chain seq x y z
N MET A 1 16.16 10.24 5.66
CA MET A 1 14.83 9.67 5.37
C MET A 1 14.84 8.15 5.21
N TRP A 2 15.36 7.54 4.12
CA TRP A 2 15.33 6.06 3.95
C TRP A 2 15.87 5.28 5.16
N LYS A 3 17.13 5.52 5.53
CA LYS A 3 17.82 4.81 6.61
C LYS A 3 17.22 5.03 8.01
N GLU A 4 16.53 6.15 8.20
CA GLU A 4 16.04 6.59 9.51
C GLU A 4 14.59 6.19 9.74
N ILE A 5 13.78 6.19 8.68
CA ILE A 5 12.33 6.01 8.77
C ILE A 5 11.90 4.67 8.14
N PHE A 6 12.26 4.42 6.88
CA PHE A 6 11.72 3.28 6.11
C PHE A 6 12.47 1.97 6.32
N GLN A 7 13.79 2.02 6.43
CA GLN A 7 14.63 0.81 6.47
C GLN A 7 14.36 -0.08 7.70
N ASN A 8 13.80 0.50 8.76
CA ASN A 8 13.54 -0.20 10.02
C ASN A 8 12.09 -0.70 10.12
N SER A 9 11.27 -0.54 9.07
CA SER A 9 9.88 -1.01 9.03
C SER A 9 9.78 -2.41 8.42
N ASP A 10 8.90 -3.24 8.96
CA ASP A 10 8.58 -4.55 8.37
C ASP A 10 7.66 -4.40 7.15
N HIS A 11 6.73 -3.44 7.22
CA HIS A 11 5.74 -3.16 6.20
C HIS A 11 5.55 -1.66 5.94
N ILE A 12 5.30 -1.33 4.68
CA ILE A 12 4.96 0.01 4.19
C ILE A 12 3.63 -0.08 3.44
N LEU A 13 2.69 0.81 3.78
CA LEU A 13 1.39 0.94 3.15
C LEU A 13 1.21 2.39 2.71
N ASP A 14 1.41 2.66 1.43
CA ASP A 14 1.39 4.00 0.85
C ASP A 14 -0.03 4.34 0.38
N LEU A 15 -0.67 5.35 0.98
CA LEU A 15 -2.07 5.72 0.71
C LEU A 15 -2.17 6.85 -0.32
N HIS A 16 -2.69 6.55 -1.51
CA HIS A 16 -2.82 7.50 -2.60
C HIS A 16 -4.28 7.73 -3.03
N THR A 17 -4.54 8.95 -3.51
CA THR A 17 -5.74 9.30 -4.28
C THR A 17 -5.38 9.57 -5.74
N ALA A 18 -6.38 9.62 -6.61
CA ALA A 18 -6.15 9.99 -8.01
C ALA A 18 -5.68 11.45 -8.15
N ALA A 19 -5.09 11.78 -9.30
CA ALA A 19 -4.78 13.17 -9.65
C ALA A 19 -6.06 14.03 -9.76
N LEU A 20 -5.91 15.35 -9.60
CA LEU A 20 -7.01 16.32 -9.68
C LEU A 20 -7.89 16.11 -10.93
N GLY A 21 -9.22 16.07 -10.72
CA GLY A 21 -10.20 15.85 -11.78
C GLY A 21 -10.27 14.41 -12.29
N ARG A 22 -9.71 13.46 -11.55
CA ARG A 22 -9.84 12.01 -11.76
C ARG A 22 -10.25 11.35 -10.46
N SER A 23 -10.83 10.16 -10.59
CA SER A 23 -11.11 9.27 -9.45
C SER A 23 -10.62 7.88 -9.79
N ASN A 24 -10.01 7.21 -8.81
CA ASN A 24 -9.53 5.83 -8.94
C ASN A 24 -10.53 4.89 -8.27
N MET A 25 -10.84 3.77 -8.94
CA MET A 25 -11.44 2.64 -8.25
C MET A 25 -10.48 2.13 -7.16
N PRO A 26 -10.96 1.88 -5.93
CA PRO A 26 -10.16 1.30 -4.86
C PRO A 26 -9.40 0.07 -5.32
N GLN A 27 -8.07 0.09 -5.16
CA GLN A 27 -7.19 -0.99 -5.57
C GLN A 27 -5.86 -0.95 -4.82
N ILE A 28 -5.21 -2.12 -4.71
CA ILE A 28 -3.84 -2.23 -4.22
C ILE A 28 -2.89 -2.46 -5.40
N ARG A 29 -1.75 -1.78 -5.38
CA ARG A 29 -0.62 -2.03 -6.28
C ARG A 29 0.51 -2.64 -5.48
N ALA A 30 0.94 -3.84 -5.86
CA ALA A 30 2.08 -4.51 -5.23
C ALA A 30 2.90 -5.28 -6.26
N ASN A 31 4.17 -5.55 -5.94
CA ASN A 31 4.96 -6.54 -6.66
C ASN A 31 4.67 -7.92 -6.05
N LEU A 32 3.87 -8.75 -6.73
CA LEU A 32 3.45 -10.04 -6.16
C LEU A 32 4.55 -11.11 -6.23
N ALA A 33 5.63 -10.85 -6.97
CA ALA A 33 6.83 -11.67 -6.93
C ALA A 33 7.62 -11.48 -5.62
N ASN A 34 7.46 -10.35 -4.92
CA ASN A 34 7.96 -10.17 -3.55
C ASN A 34 7.00 -10.87 -2.57
N PRO A 35 7.41 -11.96 -1.89
CA PRO A 35 6.50 -12.72 -1.03
C PRO A 35 5.95 -11.93 0.15
N ALA A 36 6.70 -10.95 0.67
CA ALA A 36 6.25 -10.13 1.79
C ALA A 36 5.13 -9.17 1.34
N SER A 37 5.38 -8.43 0.25
CA SER A 37 4.38 -7.54 -0.37
C SER A 37 3.13 -8.28 -0.83
N ASN A 38 3.27 -9.49 -1.38
CA ASN A 38 2.14 -10.33 -1.78
C ASN A 38 1.25 -10.72 -0.58
N ARG A 39 1.86 -11.10 0.55
CA ARG A 39 1.09 -11.39 1.77
C ARG A 39 0.35 -10.16 2.28
N SER A 40 0.99 -9.00 2.36
CA SER A 40 0.33 -7.77 2.80
C SER A 40 -0.78 -7.32 1.84
N ALA A 41 -0.57 -7.39 0.53
CA ALA A 41 -1.59 -7.04 -0.47
C ALA A 41 -2.84 -7.92 -0.35
N ARG A 42 -2.67 -9.23 -0.10
CA ARG A 42 -3.79 -10.15 0.12
C ARG A 42 -4.46 -9.96 1.47
N SER A 43 -3.70 -9.58 2.50
CA SER A 43 -4.25 -9.29 3.83
C SER A 43 -5.07 -7.99 3.84
N PHE A 44 -4.78 -7.04 2.98
CA PHE A 44 -5.55 -5.80 2.86
C PHE A 44 -7.02 -6.05 2.49
N GLY A 45 -7.35 -7.21 1.90
CA GLY A 45 -8.74 -7.64 1.74
C GLY A 45 -9.54 -6.93 0.64
N ILE A 46 -8.85 -6.32 -0.33
CA ILE A 46 -9.50 -5.63 -1.48
C ILE A 46 -9.70 -6.56 -2.68
N GLU A 47 -10.70 -6.26 -3.50
CA GLU A 47 -11.07 -7.03 -4.69
C GLU A 47 -10.03 -6.94 -5.81
N VAL A 48 -9.38 -5.78 -5.96
CA VAL A 48 -8.48 -5.50 -7.07
C VAL A 48 -7.05 -5.32 -6.58
N ILE A 49 -6.17 -6.23 -7.02
CA ILE A 49 -4.72 -6.15 -6.80
C ILE A 49 -4.03 -6.10 -8.17
N LEU A 50 -3.33 -5.02 -8.45
CA LEU A 50 -2.53 -4.84 -9.65
C LEU A 50 -1.08 -5.28 -9.40
N ASP A 51 -0.71 -6.40 -10.01
CA ASP A 51 0.66 -6.92 -9.97
C ASP A 51 1.58 -6.12 -10.88
N SER A 52 2.56 -5.47 -10.28
CA SER A 52 3.60 -4.75 -11.00
C SER A 52 4.77 -4.44 -10.08
N GLU A 53 5.97 -4.41 -10.64
CA GLU A 53 7.10 -3.83 -9.93
C GLU A 53 6.93 -2.31 -9.77
N GLY A 54 7.47 -1.72 -8.70
CA GLY A 54 7.49 -0.28 -8.51
C GLY A 54 8.16 0.49 -9.66
N PRO A 55 7.69 1.69 -10.05
CA PRO A 55 8.44 2.55 -10.97
C PRO A 55 9.88 2.80 -10.46
N LYS A 56 10.86 2.92 -11.36
CA LYS A 56 12.24 3.22 -10.94
C LYS A 56 12.29 4.52 -10.13
N GLY A 57 12.96 4.50 -8.99
CA GLY A 57 13.05 5.63 -8.06
C GLY A 57 11.84 5.82 -7.13
N SER A 58 10.81 4.98 -7.23
CA SER A 58 9.67 5.01 -6.29
C SER A 58 10.01 4.38 -4.94
N LEU A 59 9.20 4.71 -3.93
CA LEU A 59 9.25 4.07 -2.62
C LEU A 59 9.06 2.55 -2.74
N ARG A 60 8.04 2.12 -3.48
CA ARG A 60 7.73 0.70 -3.72
C ARG A 60 8.89 -0.06 -4.36
N ARG A 61 9.58 0.55 -5.34
CA ARG A 61 10.80 -0.03 -5.94
C ARG A 61 11.92 -0.17 -4.91
N THR A 62 12.16 0.89 -4.14
CA THR A 62 13.23 0.90 -3.14
C THR A 62 12.95 -0.13 -2.06
N ALA A 63 11.71 -0.25 -1.58
CA ALA A 63 11.33 -1.27 -0.61
C ALA A 63 11.52 -2.69 -1.12
N ASP A 64 11.13 -2.97 -2.37
CA ASP A 64 11.38 -4.26 -3.01
C ASP A 64 12.89 -4.60 -3.06
N ASP A 65 13.75 -3.64 -3.42
CA ASP A 65 15.20 -3.85 -3.50
C ASP A 65 15.83 -4.19 -2.13
N TYR A 66 15.17 -3.81 -1.03
CA TYR A 66 15.56 -4.12 0.34
C TYR A 66 14.77 -5.29 0.95
N GLY A 67 13.86 -5.92 0.20
CA GLY A 67 13.00 -7.01 0.68
C GLY A 67 11.96 -6.58 1.71
N ILE A 68 11.69 -5.28 1.85
CA ILE A 68 10.66 -4.73 2.74
C ILE A 68 9.30 -4.85 2.04
N SER A 69 8.27 -5.28 2.77
CA SER A 69 6.92 -5.35 2.23
C SER A 69 6.41 -3.94 1.90
N CYS A 70 6.00 -3.69 0.67
CA CYS A 70 5.44 -2.40 0.28
C CYS A 70 4.24 -2.56 -0.65
N ILE A 71 3.11 -2.02 -0.22
CA ILE A 71 1.87 -1.95 -1.01
C ILE A 71 1.41 -0.50 -1.12
N THR A 72 0.82 -0.14 -2.25
CA THR A 72 0.23 1.19 -2.45
C THR A 72 -1.27 1.03 -2.63
N TYR A 73 -2.07 1.67 -1.80
CA TYR A 73 -3.50 1.82 -1.99
C TYR A 73 -3.78 3.02 -2.90
N GLU A 74 -4.69 2.85 -3.85
CA GLU A 74 -5.18 3.91 -4.72
C GLU A 74 -6.70 3.90 -4.66
N GLY A 75 -7.33 5.02 -4.30
CA GLY A 75 -8.81 5.13 -4.28
C GLY A 75 -9.29 6.56 -4.19
N GLY A 76 -10.44 6.86 -4.79
CA GLY A 76 -11.07 8.17 -4.77
C GLY A 76 -10.34 9.23 -5.60
N GLY A 77 -10.82 10.48 -5.50
CA GLY A 77 -10.25 11.66 -6.13
C GLY A 77 -9.44 12.54 -5.17
N ALA A 78 -8.63 13.46 -5.70
CA ALA A 78 -7.89 14.43 -4.88
C ALA A 78 -8.76 15.59 -4.37
N ASP A 79 -9.89 15.84 -5.02
CA ASP A 79 -10.82 16.95 -4.77
C ASP A 79 -12.05 16.56 -3.95
N GLU A 80 -12.24 15.27 -3.69
CA GLU A 80 -13.38 14.75 -2.94
C GLU A 80 -12.95 13.74 -1.87
N ALA A 81 -13.55 13.85 -0.68
CA ALA A 81 -13.45 12.84 0.36
C ALA A 81 -14.49 11.76 0.09
N ASP A 82 -14.20 10.85 -0.84
CA ASP A 82 -15.09 9.73 -1.17
C ASP A 82 -15.23 8.77 0.03
N PRO A 83 -16.42 8.69 0.66
CA PRO A 83 -16.62 7.86 1.84
C PRO A 83 -16.37 6.37 1.59
N GLU A 84 -16.66 5.88 0.39
CA GLU A 84 -16.46 4.46 0.05
C GLU A 84 -14.97 4.13 0.00
N SER A 85 -14.20 4.92 -0.74
CA SER A 85 -12.74 4.77 -0.82
C SER A 85 -12.05 4.93 0.54
N ILE A 86 -12.53 5.84 1.39
CA ILE A 86 -11.99 6.01 2.75
C ILE A 86 -12.31 4.79 3.62
N GLN A 87 -13.54 4.30 3.56
CA GLN A 87 -13.97 3.16 4.35
C GLN A 87 -13.18 1.89 3.97
N ILE A 88 -12.98 1.64 2.68
CA ILE A 88 -12.17 0.53 2.18
C ILE A 88 -10.72 0.66 2.66
N ALA A 89 -10.12 1.85 2.57
CA ALA A 89 -8.76 2.09 3.04
C ALA A 89 -8.62 1.79 4.54
N MET A 90 -9.54 2.28 5.36
CA MET A 90 -9.52 2.05 6.80
C MET A 90 -9.62 0.55 7.14
N TYR A 91 -10.60 -0.16 6.57
CA TYR A 91 -10.74 -1.60 6.83
C TYR A 91 -9.51 -2.39 6.38
N GLY A 92 -8.95 -2.07 5.21
CA GLY A 92 -7.75 -2.77 4.73
C GLY A 92 -6.51 -2.51 5.59
N VAL A 93 -6.37 -1.31 6.15
CA VAL A 93 -5.34 -1.01 7.16
C VAL A 93 -5.55 -1.85 8.42
N PHE A 94 -6.78 -1.90 8.94
CA PHE A 94 -7.08 -2.71 10.14
C PHE A 94 -6.75 -4.18 9.93
N GLU A 95 -7.25 -4.79 8.85
CA GLU A 95 -7.00 -6.20 8.51
C GLU A 95 -5.50 -6.51 8.39
N CYS A 96 -4.73 -5.61 7.77
CA CYS A 96 -3.28 -5.73 7.72
C CYS A 96 -2.65 -5.72 9.12
N THR A 97 -2.97 -4.71 9.93
CA THR A 97 -2.36 -4.56 11.25
C THR A 97 -2.73 -5.69 12.21
N GLU A 98 -3.97 -6.16 12.20
CA GLU A 98 -4.40 -7.29 13.03
C GLU A 98 -3.72 -8.60 12.60
N LYS A 99 -3.64 -8.84 11.29
CA LYS A 99 -3.03 -10.08 10.77
C LYS A 99 -1.53 -10.18 10.98
N PHE A 100 -0.85 -9.04 11.08
CA PHE A 100 0.59 -8.94 11.35
C PHE A 100 0.86 -8.24 12.69
N GLU A 101 0.12 -8.63 13.73
CA GLU A 101 0.28 -8.07 15.07
C GLU A 101 1.74 -8.21 15.56
N GLY A 102 2.26 -7.12 16.14
CA GLY A 102 3.65 -7.04 16.61
C GLY A 102 4.68 -6.69 15.54
N HIS A 103 4.30 -6.60 14.26
CA HIS A 103 5.15 -6.08 13.20
C HIS A 103 5.09 -4.55 13.16
N SER A 104 6.17 -3.92 12.72
CA SER A 104 6.24 -2.47 12.51
C SER A 104 5.68 -2.06 11.15
N TRP A 105 4.76 -1.09 11.16
CA TRP A 105 4.11 -0.54 9.97
C TRP A 105 4.45 0.94 9.79
N LEU A 106 4.62 1.33 8.54
CA LEU A 106 4.67 2.72 8.10
C LEU A 106 3.52 2.97 7.12
N PHE A 107 2.76 4.04 7.38
CA PHE A 107 1.63 4.50 6.57
C PHE A 107 1.91 5.88 5.98
#